data_AF-A0A1C5DKP0-F1
#
_entry.id   AF-A0A1C5DKP0-F1
#
_cell.length_a   1.000
_cell.length_b   1.000
_cell.length_c   1.000
_cell.angle_alpha   90.00
_cell.angle_beta   90.00
_cell.angle_gamma   90.00
#
_symmetry.space_group_name_H-M   'P 1'
#
loop_
_entity.id
_entity.type
_entity.pdbx_description
1 polymer ?
#
loop_
_entity_poly.entity_id
_entity_poly.type
_entity_poly.pdbx_seq_one_letter_code
_entity_poly.pdbx_strand_id
1 'polypeptide(L)'
;MQRLVRPGGMFGAEFMMPVERRHHMIEHYTSPERLHAHFIGDWEVLLTLRTTEFTEHAHVGQLHDHTHRMGLLLAARTSTLTDHF
;
A
#
# COMPACT_ATOMS: atom_id res chain seq x y z
N MET A 1 -0.68 -3.77 -12.32
CA MET A 1 0.66 -4.14 -11.80
C MET A 1 0.71 -5.59 -11.29
N GLN A 2 -0.20 -6.05 -10.44
CA GLN A 2 -0.22 -7.43 -9.90
C GLN A 2 -0.03 -8.56 -10.95
N ARG A 3 -0.65 -8.45 -12.13
CA ARG A 3 -0.51 -9.44 -13.22
C ARG A 3 0.94 -9.64 -13.72
N LEU A 4 1.84 -8.70 -13.44
CA LEU A 4 3.25 -8.78 -13.83
C LEU A 4 4.10 -9.58 -12.83
N VAL A 5 3.57 -9.86 -11.64
CA VAL A 5 4.25 -10.65 -10.62
C VAL A 5 4.03 -12.13 -10.93
N ARG A 6 5.11 -12.87 -11.11
CA ARG A 6 5.06 -14.32 -11.35
C ARG A 6 4.67 -15.07 -10.07
N PRO A 7 4.09 -16.29 -10.17
CA PRO A 7 3.92 -17.15 -9.00
C PRO A 7 5.24 -17.33 -8.23
N GLY A 8 5.19 -17.25 -6.89
CA GLY A 8 6.35 -17.19 -6.01
C GLY A 8 7.01 -15.80 -5.89
N GLY A 9 6.55 -14.80 -6.65
CA GLY A 9 7.03 -13.43 -6.57
C GLY A 9 6.33 -12.60 -5.48
N MET A 10 6.90 -11.44 -5.18
CA MET A 10 6.33 -10.49 -4.21
C MET A 10 5.87 -9.20 -4.89
N PHE A 11 4.83 -8.60 -4.31
CA PHE A 11 4.34 -7.28 -4.63
C PHE A 11 4.44 -6.39 -3.40
N GLY A 12 5.08 -5.24 -3.55
CA GLY A 12 5.12 -4.19 -2.52
C GLY A 12 4.41 -2.93 -3.00
N ALA A 13 3.61 -2.35 -2.12
CA ALA A 13 3.02 -1.03 -2.33
C ALA A 13 3.22 -0.16 -1.10
N GLU A 14 3.97 0.92 -1.29
CA GLU A 14 3.92 2.07 -0.41
C GLU A 14 2.76 2.96 -0.83
N PHE A 15 2.05 3.51 0.14
CA PHE A 15 0.91 4.36 -0.13
C PHE A 15 0.74 5.41 0.96
N MET A 16 0.16 6.52 0.55
CA MET A 16 -0.26 7.58 1.47
C MET A 16 -1.74 7.38 1.85
N MET A 17 -2.07 7.78 3.07
CA MET A 17 -3.41 7.76 3.64
C MET A 17 -3.91 9.19 3.86
N PRO A 18 -5.23 9.42 3.76
CA PRO A 18 -5.78 10.75 3.97
C PRO A 18 -5.66 11.16 5.45
N VAL A 19 -5.39 12.45 5.67
CA VAL A 19 -5.26 13.09 7.00
C VAL A 19 -6.18 14.31 7.04
N GLU A 20 -6.09 15.16 6.02
CA GLU A 20 -6.95 16.33 5.89
C GLU A 20 -8.23 16.02 5.10
N ARG A 21 -9.28 16.80 5.32
CA ARG A 21 -10.56 16.63 4.60
C ARG A 21 -10.39 16.66 3.07
N ARG A 22 -9.49 17.50 2.54
CA ARG A 22 -9.24 17.59 1.09
C ARG A 22 -8.69 16.26 0.52
N HIS A 23 -7.84 15.57 1.28
CA HIS A 23 -7.23 14.29 0.88
C HIS A 23 -8.31 13.25 0.58
N HIS A 24 -9.43 13.26 1.30
CA HIS A 24 -10.56 12.37 1.06
C HIS A 24 -11.39 12.70 -0.19
N MET A 25 -11.31 13.93 -0.71
CA MET A 25 -12.23 14.42 -1.74
C MET A 25 -11.58 14.52 -3.12
N ILE A 26 -10.30 14.86 -3.19
CA ILE A 26 -9.65 15.22 -4.47
C ILE A 26 -8.37 14.44 -4.77
N GLU A 27 -7.90 13.61 -3.84
CA GLU A 27 -6.64 12.86 -3.99
C GLU A 27 -6.86 11.34 -3.99
N HIS A 28 -5.97 10.61 -4.66
CA HIS A 28 -6.04 9.15 -4.81
C HIS A 28 -5.42 8.39 -3.64
N TYR A 29 -5.73 8.80 -2.41
CA TYR A 29 -5.26 8.08 -1.23
C TYR A 29 -6.03 6.78 -1.00
N THR A 30 -5.35 5.83 -0.35
CA THR A 30 -5.88 4.51 -0.04
C THR A 30 -5.64 4.16 1.42
N SER A 31 -6.02 2.95 1.83
CA SER A 31 -5.79 2.43 3.17
C SER A 31 -5.49 0.93 3.11
N PRO A 32 -4.92 0.34 4.18
CA PRO A 32 -4.76 -1.10 4.30
C PRO A 32 -6.01 -1.90 3.91
N GLU A 33 -7.16 -1.49 4.43
CA GLU A 33 -8.44 -2.20 4.28
C GLU A 33 -8.92 -2.16 2.83
N ARG A 34 -8.71 -1.02 2.14
CA ARG A 34 -9.05 -0.87 0.72
C ARG A 34 -8.09 -1.66 -0.17
N LEU A 35 -6.79 -1.68 0.16
CA LEU A 35 -5.80 -2.41 -0.63
C LEU A 35 -5.93 -3.92 -0.47
N HIS A 36 -6.24 -4.41 0.73
CA HIS A 36 -6.36 -5.83 1.03
C HIS A 36 -7.39 -6.50 0.11
N ALA A 37 -8.48 -5.82 -0.24
CA ALA A 37 -9.51 -6.33 -1.16
C ALA A 37 -8.98 -6.61 -2.59
N HIS A 38 -7.81 -6.09 -2.97
CA HIS A 38 -7.18 -6.36 -4.26
C HIS A 38 -6.24 -7.57 -4.24
N PHE A 39 -5.88 -8.11 -3.07
CA PHE A 39 -5.00 -9.27 -2.93
C PHE A 39 -5.81 -10.49 -2.48
N ILE A 40 -6.64 -10.99 -3.39
CA ILE A 40 -7.52 -12.15 -3.17
C ILE A 40 -7.09 -13.33 -4.05
N GLY A 41 -7.44 -14.56 -3.64
CA GLY A 41 -7.17 -15.76 -4.43
C GLY A 41 -5.74 -16.25 -4.28
N ASP A 42 -4.93 -16.12 -5.35
CA ASP A 42 -3.53 -16.58 -5.40
C ASP A 42 -2.54 -15.62 -4.73
N TRP A 43 -3.01 -14.86 -3.73
CA TRP A 43 -2.22 -13.88 -3.02
C TRP A 43 -2.31 -14.10 -1.51
N GLU A 44 -1.16 -13.99 -0.85
CA GLU A 44 -1.02 -13.98 0.59
C GLU A 44 -0.48 -12.62 1.02
N VAL A 45 -1.22 -11.88 1.86
CA VAL A 45 -0.74 -10.62 2.44
C VAL A 45 0.15 -10.97 3.63
N LEU A 46 1.45 -10.72 3.47
CA LEU A 46 2.47 -11.07 4.47
C LEU A 46 2.63 -9.99 5.53
N LEU A 47 2.55 -8.72 5.12
CA LEU A 47 2.78 -7.60 6.00
C LEU A 47 1.90 -6.43 5.59
N THR A 48 1.28 -5.79 6.57
CA THR A 48 0.65 -4.49 6.41
C THR A 48 1.06 -3.59 7.55
N LEU A 49 1.66 -2.45 7.22
CA LEU A 49 2.12 -1.44 8.16
C LEU A 49 1.43 -0.11 7.89
N ARG A 50 1.32 0.69 8.94
CA ARG A 50 0.95 2.10 8.87
C ARG A 50 1.76 2.91 9.87
N THR A 51 2.13 4.11 9.48
CA THR A 51 2.67 5.11 10.40
C THR A 51 1.52 5.78 11.16
N THR A 52 1.85 6.43 12.28
CA THR A 52 1.02 7.53 12.78
C THR A 52 1.11 8.71 11.81
N GLU A 53 0.39 9.79 12.11
CA GLU A 53 0.63 11.06 11.44
C GLU A 53 2.03 11.56 11.72
N PHE A 54 2.64 12.19 10.72
CA PHE A 54 3.92 12.88 10.83
C PHE A 54 3.93 14.09 9.90
N THR A 55 4.74 15.09 10.23
CA THR A 55 4.91 16.29 9.40
C THR A 55 6.12 16.12 8.49
N GLU A 56 5.91 16.30 7.19
CA GLU A 56 6.96 16.49 6.21
C GLU A 56 7.20 17.98 6.00
N HIS A 57 8.47 18.38 5.98
CA HIS A 57 8.85 19.77 5.72
C HIS A 57 8.60 20.17 4.27
N ALA A 58 8.40 21.47 4.05
CA ALA A 58 8.25 22.05 2.72
C ALA A 58 9.36 21.59 1.75
N HIS A 59 8.96 21.20 0.53
CA HIS A 59 9.88 20.75 -0.53
C HIS A 59 9.38 21.18 -1.92
N VAL A 60 10.19 20.93 -2.95
CA VAL A 60 9.78 21.18 -4.33
C VAL A 60 8.55 20.32 -4.63
N GLY A 61 7.40 20.95 -4.88
CA GLY A 61 6.10 20.31 -5.05
C GLY A 61 5.08 20.65 -3.96
N GLN A 62 5.53 21.02 -2.76
CA GLN A 62 4.68 21.51 -1.67
C GLN A 62 5.47 22.52 -0.83
N LEU A 63 5.21 23.81 -1.04
CA LEU A 63 6.02 24.90 -0.47
C LEU A 63 5.77 25.17 1.02
N HIS A 64 4.94 24.37 1.66
CA HIS A 64 4.58 24.48 3.07
C HIS A 64 4.70 23.10 3.73
N ASP A 65 5.00 23.10 5.03
CA ASP A 65 4.95 21.88 5.84
C ASP A 65 3.56 21.26 5.75
N HIS A 66 3.51 19.94 5.70
CA HIS A 66 2.25 19.22 5.52
C HIS A 66 2.30 17.87 6.23
N THR A 67 1.13 17.44 6.71
CA THR A 67 1.00 16.22 7.51
C THR A 67 0.61 15.05 6.63
N HIS A 68 1.39 13.97 6.76
CA HIS A 68 1.15 12.71 6.08
C HIS A 68 0.81 11.60 7.05
N ARG A 69 0.27 10.53 6.46
CA ARG A 69 0.24 9.22 7.07
C ARG A 69 0.56 8.21 5.97
N MET A 70 1.52 7.32 6.20
CA MET A 70 2.00 6.37 5.20
C MET A 70 1.66 4.94 5.59
N GLY A 71 1.56 4.07 4.60
CA GLY A 71 1.42 2.64 4.78
C GLY A 71 2.27 1.87 3.78
N LEU A 72 2.54 0.62 4.15
CA LEU A 72 3.22 -0.36 3.31
C LEU A 72 2.42 -1.66 3.35
N LEU A 73 2.17 -2.24 2.18
CA LEU A 73 1.65 -3.59 2.04
C LEU A 73 2.65 -4.44 1.25
N LEU A 74 2.96 -5.63 1.78
CA LEU A 74 3.70 -6.68 1.09
C LEU A 74 2.80 -7.91 0.94
N ALA A 75 2.69 -8.42 -0.28
CA ALA A 75 1.97 -9.64 -0.58
C ALA A 75 2.81 -10.56 -1.47
N ALA A 76 2.77 -11.86 -1.19
CA ALA A 76 3.35 -12.88 -2.04
C ALA A 76 2.27 -13.47 -2.95
N ARG A 77 2.65 -13.78 -4.18
CA ARG A 77 1.80 -14.54 -5.08
C ARG A 77 2.04 -16.03 -4.87
N THR A 78 1.05 -16.76 -4.40
CA THR A 78 1.20 -18.19 -4.10
C THR A 78 1.53 -18.96 -5.38
N SER A 79 2.44 -19.92 -5.26
CA SER A 79 2.75 -20.86 -6.33
C SER A 79 1.90 -22.11 -6.13
N THR A 80 1.14 -22.50 -7.15
CA THR A 80 0.40 -23.78 -7.16
C THR A 80 1.33 -25.01 -7.16
N LEU A 81 2.65 -24.82 -7.15
CA LEU A 81 3.66 -25.88 -7.08
C LEU A 81 3.91 -26.42 -5.67
N THR A 82 3.12 -26.04 -4.66
CA THR A 82 3.41 -26.34 -3.25
C THR A 82 2.28 -27.06 -2.50
N ASP A 83 1.57 -27.99 -3.17
CA ASP A 83 0.67 -28.97 -2.53
C ASP A 83 1.07 -30.43 -2.82
N HIS A 84 2.37 -30.67 -3.01
CA HIS A 84 2.94 -32.02 -3.11
C HIS A 84 4.12 -32.21 -2.17
N PHE A 85 3.85 -32.22 -0.87
CA PHE A 85 4.66 -32.94 0.12
C PHE A 85 3.75 -33.54 1.19
#